data_AF-A0A2U0S8D8-F1
#
_entry.id   AF-A0A2U0S8D8-F1
#
_cell.length_a   1.000
_cell.length_b   1.000
_cell.length_c   1.000
_cell.angle_alpha   90.00
_cell.angle_beta   90.00
_cell.angle_gamma   90.00
#
_symmetry.space_group_name_H-M   'P 1'
#
loop_
_entity.id
_entity.type
_entity.pdbx_description
1 polymer ?
#
loop_
_entity_poly.entity_id
_entity_poly.type
_entity_poly.pdbx_seq_one_letter_code
_entity_poly.pdbx_strand_id
1 'polypeptide(L)' 'VVSAASIIAKVERDRVISQLKKRYGNLGCGYPSDSKTVKFLEDWATKFGDYPDFVRKSWKTAKRIKSKTDSCQKTLF' A
#
# COMPACT_ATOMS: atom_id res chain seq x y z
N VAL A 1 22.05 -4.46 -23.06
CA VAL A 1 21.08 -5.58 -22.89
C VAL A 1 20.08 -5.30 -21.73
N VAL A 2 19.49 -4.10 -21.65
CA VAL A 2 18.68 -3.67 -20.48
C VAL A 2 17.16 -3.73 -20.77
N SER A 3 16.77 -3.83 -22.03
CA SER A 3 15.37 -3.71 -22.47
C SER A 3 14.51 -4.91 -22.07
N ALA A 4 15.03 -6.14 -22.19
CA ALA A 4 14.28 -7.35 -21.84
C ALA A 4 13.98 -7.45 -20.34
N ALA A 5 14.95 -7.11 -19.49
CA ALA A 5 14.78 -7.15 -18.03
C ALA A 5 13.70 -6.17 -17.54
N SER A 6 13.59 -5.00 -18.17
CA SER A 6 12.57 -4.01 -17.81
C SER A 6 11.15 -4.46 -18.17
N ILE A 7 11.00 -5.18 -19.29
CA ILE A 7 9.71 -5.74 -19.72
C ILE A 7 9.28 -6.84 -18.74
N ILE A 8 10.17 -7.79 -18.43
CA ILE A 8 9.87 -8.90 -17.51
C ILE A 8 9.47 -8.36 -16.12
N ALA A 9 10.24 -7.40 -15.59
CA ALA A 9 9.94 -6.79 -14.30
C ALA A 9 8.60 -6.03 -14.27
N LYS A 10 8.16 -5.44 -15.39
CA LYS A 10 6.83 -4.80 -15.49
C LYS A 10 5.72 -5.85 -15.50
N VAL A 11 5.87 -6.89 -16.33
CA VAL A 11 4.87 -7.96 -16.46
C VAL A 11 4.67 -8.72 -15.14
N GLU A 12 5.74 -9.09 -14.44
CA GLU A 12 5.63 -9.73 -13.13
C GLU A 12 4.98 -8.82 -12.10
N ARG A 13 5.34 -7.53 -12.08
CA ARG A 13 4.74 -6.56 -11.17
C ARG A 13 3.24 -6.43 -11.41
N ASP A 14 2.80 -6.30 -12.66
CA ASP A 14 1.38 -6.18 -13.01
C ASP A 14 0.60 -7.46 -12.66
N ARG A 15 1.22 -8.63 -12.83
CA ARG A 15 0.64 -9.92 -12.44
C ARG A 15 0.39 -10.01 -10.92
N VAL A 16 1.38 -9.62 -10.12
CA VAL A 16 1.27 -9.61 -8.65
C VAL A 16 0.20 -8.60 -8.20
N ILE A 17 0.18 -7.40 -8.79
CA ILE A 17 -0.86 -6.39 -8.50
C ILE A 17 -2.25 -6.92 -8.84
N SER A 18 -2.42 -7.60 -9.97
CA SER A 18 -3.69 -8.20 -10.37
C SER A 18 -4.14 -9.30 -9.40
N GLN A 19 -3.22 -10.14 -8.92
CA GLN A 19 -3.52 -11.15 -7.90
C GLN A 19 -3.92 -10.53 -6.55
N LEU A 20 -3.22 -9.49 -6.12
CA LEU A 20 -3.56 -8.74 -4.91
C LEU A 20 -4.95 -8.10 -5.02
N LYS A 21 -5.28 -7.53 -6.19
CA LYS A 21 -6.63 -7.00 -6.46
C LYS A 21 -7.72 -8.06 -6.35
N LYS A 22 -7.45 -9.29 -6.80
CA LYS A 22 -8.40 -10.40 -6.65
C LYS A 22 -8.59 -10.83 -5.21
N ARG A 23 -7.52 -10.82 -4.41
CA ARG A 23 -7.55 -11.31 -3.01
C ARG A 23 -8.09 -10.28 -2.02
N TYR A 24 -7.69 -9.01 -2.15
CA TYR A 24 -8.00 -7.94 -1.19
C TYR A 24 -9.02 -6.93 -1.73
N GLY A 25 -9.48 -7.09 -2.97
CA GLY A 25 -10.41 -6.17 -3.62
C GLY A 25 -9.70 -4.99 -4.29
N ASN A 26 -10.41 -3.87 -4.43
CA ASN A 26 -9.97 -2.75 -5.26
C ASN A 26 -8.91 -1.88 -4.56
N LEU A 27 -7.68 -2.38 -4.45
CA LEU A 27 -6.51 -1.71 -3.90
C LEU A 27 -6.06 -0.46 -4.67
N GLY A 28 -6.63 -0.19 -5.86
CA GLY A 28 -6.11 0.81 -6.80
C GLY A 28 -4.88 0.30 -7.56
N CYS A 29 -4.11 1.19 -8.20
CA CYS A 29 -2.93 0.78 -8.97
C CYS A 29 -1.70 0.43 -8.09
N GLY A 30 -1.82 0.50 -6.76
CA GLY A 30 -0.73 0.20 -5.84
C GLY A 30 0.32 1.32 -5.73
N TYR A 31 0.06 2.47 -6.36
CA TYR A 31 0.86 3.67 -6.19
C TYR A 31 0.26 4.59 -5.14
N PRO A 32 1.10 5.35 -4.42
CA PRO A 32 0.65 6.25 -3.37
C PRO A 32 -0.05 7.49 -3.94
N SER A 33 0.07 7.72 -5.26
CA SER A 33 -0.59 8.81 -5.98
C SER A 33 -2.06 8.54 -6.27
N ASP A 34 -2.49 7.28 -6.21
CA ASP A 34 -3.89 6.91 -6.47
C ASP A 34 -4.71 7.01 -5.17
N SER A 35 -5.71 7.89 -5.18
CA SER A 35 -6.56 8.15 -4.01
C SER A 35 -7.30 6.91 -3.51
N LYS A 36 -7.56 5.91 -4.38
CA LYS A 36 -8.19 4.64 -3.97
C LYS A 36 -7.23 3.80 -3.13
N THR A 37 -5.95 3.77 -3.51
CA THR A 37 -4.89 3.09 -2.75
C THR A 37 -4.70 3.76 -1.39
N VAL A 38 -4.70 5.08 -1.34
CA VAL A 38 -4.56 5.83 -0.08
C VAL A 38 -5.73 5.56 0.86
N LYS A 39 -6.98 5.64 0.36
CA LYS A 39 -8.17 5.32 1.17
C LYS A 39 -8.14 3.89 1.69
N PHE A 40 -7.82 2.92 0.83
CA PHE A 40 -7.69 1.53 1.26
C PHE A 40 -6.66 1.39 2.39
N LEU A 41 -5.50 2.04 2.26
CA LEU A 41 -4.46 2.00 3.30
C LEU A 41 -4.89 2.68 4.61
N GLU A 42 -5.62 3.79 4.54
CA GLU A 42 -6.19 4.46 5.72
C GLU A 42 -7.24 3.57 6.42
N ASP A 43 -8.16 2.97 5.66
CA ASP A 43 -9.15 2.01 6.17
C ASP A 43 -8.47 0.79 6.81
N TRP A 44 -7.44 0.23 6.16
CA TRP A 44 -6.72 -0.94 6.66
C TRP A 44 -5.93 -0.62 7.94
N ALA A 45 -5.22 0.51 7.95
CA ALA A 45 -4.48 0.97 9.12
C ALA A 45 -5.41 1.25 10.31
N THR A 46 -6.63 1.75 10.06
CA THR A 46 -7.63 1.97 11.11
C THR A 46 -8.21 0.65 11.63
N LYS A 47 -8.48 -0.32 10.74
CA LYS A 47 -9.09 -1.61 11.12
C LYS A 47 -8.13 -2.57 11.82
N PHE A 48 -6.87 -2.64 11.40
CA PHE A 48 -5.91 -3.63 11.88
C PHE A 48 -4.74 -3.03 12.66
N GLY A 49 -4.56 -1.70 12.66
CA GLY A 49 -3.45 -1.03 13.34
C GLY A 49 -2.07 -1.24 12.69
N ASP A 50 -1.96 -2.15 11.73
CA ASP A 50 -0.73 -2.47 11.01
C ASP A 50 -0.97 -2.52 9.50
N TYR A 51 0.12 -2.51 8.72
CA TYR A 51 0.03 -2.60 7.26
C TYR A 51 0.14 -4.04 6.80
N PRO A 52 -0.58 -4.44 5.74
CA PRO A 52 -0.41 -5.76 5.16
C PRO A 52 0.98 -5.90 4.55
N ASP A 53 1.54 -7.10 4.57
CA ASP A 53 2.96 -7.38 4.28
C ASP A 53 3.42 -6.93 2.88
N PHE A 54 2.48 -6.77 1.94
CA PHE A 54 2.74 -6.24 0.60
C PHE A 54 3.02 -4.72 0.58
N VAL A 55 2.72 -3.99 1.66
CA VAL A 55 2.94 -2.54 1.77
C VAL A 55 4.33 -2.27 2.33
N ARG A 56 5.12 -1.52 1.57
CA ARG A 56 6.45 -1.12 1.99
C ARG A 56 6.35 -0.13 3.17
N LYS A 57 6.67 -0.60 4.38
CA LYS A 57 6.72 0.22 5.61
C LYS A 57 7.63 1.47 5.49
N SER A 58 8.61 1.43 4.58
CA SER A 58 9.51 2.55 4.28
C SER A 58 8.89 3.68 3.45
N TRP A 59 7.70 3.49 2.87
CA TRP A 59 7.06 4.52 2.05
C TRP A 59 6.60 5.71 2.88
N LYS A 60 6.82 6.92 2.34
CA LYS A 60 6.40 8.18 2.97
C LYS A 60 4.90 8.20 3.28
N THR A 61 4.07 7.64 2.39
CA THR A 61 2.62 7.56 2.57
C THR A 61 2.23 6.66 3.74
N ALA A 62 2.83 5.47 3.86
CA ALA A 62 2.61 4.56 4.99
C ALA A 62 3.09 5.19 6.31
N LYS A 63 4.26 5.85 6.30
CA LYS A 63 4.73 6.58 7.48
C LYS A 63 3.78 7.71 7.89
N ARG A 64 3.23 8.47 6.93
CA ARG A 64 2.30 9.58 7.16
C ARG A 64 0.96 9.10 7.73
N ILE A 65 0.44 7.99 7.23
CA ILE A 65 -0.78 7.37 7.76
C ILE A 65 -0.51 6.83 9.17
N LYS A 66 0.61 6.15 9.40
CA LYS A 66 0.98 5.63 10.74
C LYS A 66 1.16 6.76 11.75
N SER A 67 1.83 7.84 11.38
CA SER A 67 2.01 9.00 12.25
C SER A 67 0.69 9.69 12.58
N LYS A 68 -0.27 9.73 11.62
CA LYS A 68 -1.63 10.22 11.89
C LYS A 68 -2.32 9.36 12.93
N THR A 69 -2.29 8.03 12.77
CA THR A 69 -2.92 7.09 13.72
C THR A 69 -2.27 7.18 15.11
N ASP A 70 -0.93 7.24 15.18
CA ASP A 70 -0.17 7.42 16.43
C ASP A 70 -0.53 8.73 17.15
N SER A 71 -0.62 9.83 16.41
CA SER A 71 -1.00 11.13 16.98
C SER A 71 -2.44 11.18 17.48
N CYS A 72 -3.34 10.34 16.95
CA CYS A 72 -4.71 10.22 17.43
C CYS A 72 -4.81 9.34 18.70
N GLN A 73 -3.85 8.43 18.94
CA GLN A 73 -3.86 7.57 20.13
C GLN A 73 -3.26 8.22 21.39
N LYS A 74 -2.78 9.48 21.33
CA LYS A 74 -2.14 10.17 22.47
C LYS A 74 -3.08 10.82 23.49
N THR A 75 -4.39 10.52 23.45
CA THR A 75 -5.33 10.93 24.50
C THR A 75 -5.92 9.73 25.21
N LEU A 76 -5.08 8.95 25.88
CA LEU A 76 -5.48 8.14 27.04
C LEU A 76 -4.22 7.90 27.89
N PHE A 77 -3.90 8.86 28.75
CA PHE A 77 -3.63 8.71 30.19
C PHE A 77 -3.45 10.10 30.79
#